data_AF-A0A6V7ILH1-F1
#
_entry.id   AF-A0A6V7ILH1-F1
#
_cell.length_a   1.000
_cell.length_b   1.000
_cell.length_c   1.000
_cell.angle_alpha   90.00
_cell.angle_beta   90.00
_cell.angle_gamma   90.00
#
_symmetry.space_group_name_H-M   'P 1'
#
loop_
_entity.id
_entity.type
_entity.pdbx_description
1 polymer ?
#
loop_
_entity_poly.entity_id
_entity_poly.type
_entity_poly.pdbx_seq_one_letter_code
_entity_poly.pdbx_strand_id
1 'polypeptide(L)' 'LFRHGDRAPKDDGSERYPNDPYLKTEYPPGGAGQLTN' A
#
# COMPACT_ATOMS: atom_id res chain seq x y z
N LEU A 1 -3.24 -6.66 -21.88
CA LEU A 1 -2.49 -5.92 -20.84
C LEU A 1 -3.40 -5.83 -19.63
N PHE A 2 -3.09 -6.55 -18.56
CA PHE A 2 -3.91 -6.56 -17.36
C PHE A 2 -3.20 -5.83 -16.23
N ARG A 3 -3.96 -5.12 -15.40
CA ARG A 3 -3.47 -4.61 -14.12
C ARG A 3 -3.66 -5.66 -13.03
N HIS A 4 -2.85 -5.55 -11.99
CA HIS A 4 -3.05 -6.27 -10.76
C HIS A 4 -4.38 -5.85 -10.09
N GLY A 5 -4.91 -6.68 -9.21
CA GLY A 5 -6.05 -6.33 -8.36
C GLY A 5 -5.71 -5.23 -7.35
N ASP A 6 -6.65 -4.95 -6.45
CA ASP A 6 -6.44 -3.97 -5.39
C ASP A 6 -5.33 -4.41 -4.45
N ARG A 7 -4.51 -3.45 -4.04
CA ARG A 7 -3.36 -3.68 -3.17
C ARG A 7 -3.17 -2.51 -2.21
N ALA A 8 -2.52 -2.80 -1.08
CA ALA A 8 -2.07 -1.77 -0.16
C ALA A 8 -1.07 -0.82 -0.84
N PRO A 9 -0.99 0.45 -0.39
CA PRO A 9 0.01 1.39 -0.88
C PRO A 9 1.42 0.87 -0.57
N LYS A 10 2.35 1.15 -1.46
CA LYS A 10 3.78 0.85 -1.28
C LYS A 10 4.40 1.76 -0.23
N ASP A 11 5.45 1.23 0.39
CA ASP A 11 6.27 1.93 1.39
C ASP A 11 7.47 2.65 0.77
N ASP A 12 7.61 2.63 -0.56
CA ASP A 12 8.72 3.25 -1.29
C ASP A 12 8.56 4.78 -1.49
N GLY A 13 7.56 5.38 -0.85
CA GLY A 13 7.26 6.82 -0.93
C GLY A 13 6.65 7.28 -2.26
N SER A 14 6.52 6.40 -3.26
CA SER A 14 5.93 6.75 -4.56
C SER A 14 4.40 6.85 -4.52
N GLU A 15 3.79 6.20 -3.53
CA GLU A 15 2.34 6.10 -3.35
C GLU A 15 1.86 6.81 -2.07
N ARG A 16 2.71 7.66 -1.49
CA ARG A 16 2.43 8.39 -0.25
C ARG A 16 2.72 9.87 -0.41
N TYR A 17 2.07 10.67 0.43
CA TYR A 17 2.35 12.09 0.54
C TYR A 17 3.04 12.40 1.88
N PRO A 18 3.80 13.50 2.00
CA PRO A 18 4.65 13.76 3.17
C PRO A 18 3.94 13.75 4.54
N ASN A 19 2.63 14.03 4.57
CA ASN A 19 1.82 14.09 5.79
C ASN A 19 0.77 12.97 5.85
N ASP A 20 1.04 11.83 5.24
CA ASP A 20 0.09 10.71 5.23
C ASP A 20 -0.16 10.19 6.67
N PRO A 21 -1.41 10.24 7.18
CA PRO A 21 -1.73 9.77 8.52
C PRO A 21 -1.56 8.25 8.67
N TYR A 22 -1.47 7.51 7.56
CA TYR A 22 -1.33 6.05 7.54
C TYR A 22 0.13 5.58 7.41
N LEU A 23 1.12 6.46 7.61
CA LEU A 23 2.55 6.13 7.57
C LEU A 23 2.97 5.00 8.53
N LYS A 24 2.25 4.85 9.65
CA LYS A 24 2.50 3.81 10.66
C LYS A 24 1.42 2.72 10.67
N THR A 25 0.53 2.73 9.68
CA THR A 25 -0.53 1.74 9.59
C THR A 25 0.05 0.44 9.08
N GLU A 26 -0.09 -0.61 9.88
CA GLU A 26 0.15 -1.97 9.43
C GLU A 26 -1.00 -2.39 8.52
N TYR A 27 -0.68 -2.98 7.36
CA TYR A 27 -1.66 -3.48 6.40
C TYR A 27 -1.76 -5.02 6.44
N PRO A 28 -2.30 -5.63 7.51
CA PRO A 28 -2.41 -7.09 7.58
C PRO A 28 -3.42 -7.63 6.54
N PRO A 29 -3.25 -8.87 6.05
CA PRO A 29 -2.19 -9.82 6.39
C PRO A 29 -0.91 -9.70 5.53
N GLY A 30 -0.93 -8.91 4.45
CA GLY A 30 0.14 -8.89 3.43
C GLY A 30 1.21 -7.80 3.61
N GLY A 31 0.89 -6.70 4.28
CA GLY A 31 1.74 -5.52 4.38
C GLY A 31 1.63 -4.60 3.17
N ALA A 32 2.47 -3.55 3.16
CA ALA A 32 2.50 -2.54 2.11
C ALA A 32 2.78 -3.16 0.73
N GLY A 33 2.04 -2.72 -0.29
CA GLY A 33 2.20 -3.17 -1.68
C GLY A 33 1.61 -4.55 -2.02
N GLN A 34 1.04 -5.30 -1.06
CA GLN A 34 0.44 -6.61 -1.33
C GLN A 34 -1.02 -6.53 -1.76
N LEU A 35 -1.45 -7.51 -2.56
CA LEU A 35 -2.86 -7.67 -2.95
C LEU A 35 -3.74 -7.88 -1.72
N THR A 36 -4.88 -7.21 -1.68
CA THR A 36 -5.91 -7.40 -0.66
C THR A 36 -6.91 -8.46 -1.11
N ASN A 37 -7.41 -9.28 -0.18
CA ASN A 37 -8.43 -10.32 -0.41
C ASN A 37 -9.84 -9.78 -0.18
#